data_AF-A0A059NYH0-F1
#
_entry.id   AF-A0A059NYH0-F1
#
_cell.length_a   1.000
_cell.length_b   1.000
_cell.length_c   1.000
_cell.angle_alpha   90.00
_cell.angle_beta   90.00
_cell.angle_gamma   90.00
#
_symmetry.space_group_name_H-M   'P 1'
#
loop_
_entity.id
_entity.type
_entity.pdbx_description
1 polymer ?
#
loop_
_entity_poly.entity_id
_entity_poly.type
_entity_poly.pdbx_seq_one_letter_code
_entity_poly.pdbx_strand_id
1 'polypeptide(L)'
;MTYGCCSLLGPLKKYERIIQEIIQELGVIGKEDEFVREGKATVYRVHKEINEKDSKEVTELDVSEKIREQLLMMITNKRKNDEPI
;
A
#
# COMPACT_ATOMS: atom_id res chain seq x y z
N MET A 1 4.89 11.05 -12.62
CA MET A 1 5.54 9.72 -12.61
C MET A 1 4.47 8.68 -12.45
N THR A 2 4.34 7.78 -13.42
CA THR A 2 3.30 6.74 -13.48
C THR A 2 3.75 5.53 -12.65
N TYR A 3 3.31 5.43 -11.40
CA TYR A 3 3.61 4.31 -10.50
C TYR A 3 2.87 2.99 -10.85
N GLY A 4 2.22 2.94 -12.03
CA GLY A 4 1.39 1.81 -12.49
C GLY A 4 2.12 0.63 -13.12
N CYS A 5 3.34 0.81 -13.60
CA CYS A 5 3.97 -0.21 -14.45
C CYS A 5 5.18 -0.90 -13.81
N CYS A 6 5.86 -0.26 -12.86
CA CYS A 6 7.14 -0.76 -12.38
C CYS A 6 6.98 -1.68 -11.16
N SER A 7 7.68 -2.82 -11.18
CA SER A 7 7.87 -3.64 -9.98
C SER A 7 8.59 -2.84 -8.90
N LEU A 8 8.34 -3.17 -7.64
CA LEU A 8 9.21 -2.75 -6.55
C LEU A 8 10.65 -3.22 -6.82
N LEU A 9 11.63 -2.41 -6.43
CA LEU A 9 13.05 -2.68 -6.72
C LEU A 9 13.76 -3.28 -5.50
N GLY A 10 14.76 -4.12 -5.77
CA GLY A 10 15.66 -4.69 -4.75
C GLY A 10 14.91 -5.38 -3.59
N PRO A 11 15.26 -5.09 -2.32
CA PRO A 11 14.69 -5.76 -1.15
C PRO A 11 13.18 -5.47 -0.95
N LEU A 12 12.61 -4.50 -1.67
CA LEU A 12 11.20 -4.12 -1.56
C LEU A 12 10.28 -5.06 -2.34
N LYS A 13 10.81 -5.89 -3.25
CA LYS A 13 10.00 -6.84 -4.05
C LYS A 13 9.12 -7.77 -3.21
N LYS A 14 9.59 -8.15 -2.02
CA LYS A 14 8.83 -9.00 -1.09
C LYS A 14 7.46 -8.42 -0.73
N TYR A 15 7.33 -7.09 -0.71
CA TYR A 15 6.07 -6.43 -0.39
C TYR A 15 5.05 -6.48 -1.51
N GLU A 16 5.43 -6.82 -2.75
CA GLU A 16 4.43 -6.99 -3.82
C GLU A 16 3.49 -8.16 -3.51
N ARG A 17 4.03 -9.25 -2.98
CA ARG A 17 3.22 -10.39 -2.53
C ARG A 17 2.31 -10.01 -1.37
N ILE A 18 2.84 -9.28 -0.39
CA ILE A 18 2.06 -8.78 0.76
C ILE A 18 0.91 -7.88 0.29
N ILE A 19 1.16 -6.98 -0.67
CA ILE A 19 0.12 -6.13 -1.26
C ILE A 19 -0.98 -6.99 -1.90
N GLN A 20 -0.61 -8.00 -2.69
CA GLN A 20 -1.59 -8.89 -3.34
C GLN A 20 -2.41 -9.69 -2.31
N GLU A 21 -1.76 -10.22 -1.28
CA GLU A 21 -2.44 -10.94 -0.19
C GLU A 21 -3.44 -10.03 0.53
N ILE A 22 -3.05 -8.80 0.88
CA ILE A 22 -3.97 -7.82 1.51
C ILE A 22 -5.13 -7.47 0.58
N ILE A 23 -4.89 -7.25 -0.71
CA ILE A 23 -5.95 -6.92 -1.69
C ILE A 23 -6.98 -8.06 -1.77
N GLN A 24 -6.51 -9.32 -1.80
CA GLN A 24 -7.35 -10.50 -1.80
C GLN A 24 -8.15 -10.64 -0.50
N GLU A 25 -7.52 -10.44 0.66
CA GLU A 25 -8.17 -10.47 1.97
C GLU A 25 -9.25 -9.39 2.12
N LEU A 26 -9.03 -8.21 1.53
CA LEU A 26 -9.98 -7.11 1.52
C LEU A 26 -11.13 -7.32 0.51
N GLY A 27 -11.08 -8.36 -0.32
CA GLY A 27 -12.12 -8.68 -1.29
C GLY A 27 -12.28 -7.62 -2.39
N VAL A 28 -11.18 -6.94 -2.76
CA VAL A 28 -11.21 -5.92 -3.82
C VAL A 28 -11.39 -6.62 -5.17
N ILE A 29 -12.43 -6.23 -5.92
CA ILE A 29 -12.73 -6.75 -7.26
C ILE A 29 -12.82 -5.60 -8.26
N GLY A 30 -12.15 -5.73 -9.41
CA GLY A 30 -12.23 -4.80 -10.55
C GLY A 30 -11.47 -3.48 -10.40
N LYS A 31 -10.77 -3.28 -9.28
CA LYS A 31 -9.91 -2.10 -9.01
C LYS A 31 -8.55 -2.50 -8.45
N GLU A 32 -8.15 -3.76 -8.62
CA GLU A 32 -6.92 -4.34 -8.08
C GLU A 32 -5.71 -3.49 -8.49
N ASP A 33 -5.65 -3.04 -9.74
CA ASP A 33 -4.57 -2.19 -10.24
C ASP A 33 -4.43 -0.85 -9.49
N GLU A 34 -5.54 -0.23 -9.06
CA GLU A 34 -5.50 0.99 -8.23
C GLU A 34 -4.88 0.70 -6.87
N PHE A 35 -5.28 -0.41 -6.25
CA PHE A 35 -4.81 -0.82 -4.93
C PHE A 35 -3.35 -1.27 -4.98
N VAL A 36 -2.93 -1.98 -6.04
CA VAL A 36 -1.53 -2.35 -6.25
C VAL A 36 -0.66 -1.09 -6.37
N ARG A 37 -1.11 -0.09 -7.12
CA ARG A 37 -0.39 1.20 -7.25
C ARG A 37 -0.24 1.90 -5.91
N GLU A 38 -1.34 2.03 -5.16
CA GLU A 38 -1.30 2.69 -3.86
C GLU A 38 -0.45 1.91 -2.85
N GLY A 39 -0.54 0.58 -2.84
CA GLY A 39 0.29 -0.28 -2.00
C GLY A 39 1.77 -0.08 -2.28
N LYS A 40 2.17 -0.05 -3.56
CA LYS A 40 3.57 0.22 -3.96
C LYS A 40 4.03 1.62 -3.56
N ALA A 41 3.19 2.63 -3.76
CA ALA A 41 3.49 4.00 -3.34
C ALA A 41 3.69 4.09 -1.82
N THR A 42 2.88 3.35 -1.06
CA THR A 42 2.95 3.27 0.40
C THR A 42 4.25 2.64 0.86
N VAL A 43 4.69 1.54 0.24
CA VAL A 43 6.00 0.91 0.53
C VAL A 43 7.13 1.93 0.40
N TYR A 44 7.20 2.65 -0.73
CA TYR A 44 8.24 3.66 -0.94
C TYR A 44 8.15 4.81 0.06
N ARG A 45 6.94 5.27 0.39
CA ARG A 45 6.72 6.33 1.38
C ARG A 45 7.20 5.93 2.77
N VAL A 46 6.80 4.75 3.25
CA VAL A 46 7.20 4.23 4.57
C VAL A 46 8.72 4.06 4.64
N HIS A 47 9.33 3.47 3.61
CA HIS A 47 10.79 3.33 3.56
C HIS A 47 11.52 4.68 3.55
N LYS A 48 11.00 5.67 2.82
CA LYS A 48 11.57 7.01 2.79
C LYS A 48 11.45 7.70 4.16
N GLU A 49 10.26 7.69 4.75
CA GLU A 49 10.00 8.35 6.04
C GLU A 49 10.87 7.81 7.16
N ILE A 50 11.24 6.52 7.11
CA ILE A 50 12.05 5.92 8.17
C ILE A 50 13.55 6.12 7.90
N ASN A 51 14.00 6.05 6.65
CA ASN A 51 15.37 6.43 6.28
C ASN A 51 15.67 7.90 6.64
N GLU A 52 14.67 8.78 6.62
CA GLU A 52 14.81 10.20 7.00
C GLU A 52 14.75 10.45 8.52
N LYS A 53 14.29 9.48 9.33
CA LYS A 53 14.03 9.69 10.77
C LYS A 53 15.13 9.21 11.71
N ASP A 54 16.27 8.70 11.21
CA ASP A 54 17.41 8.20 12.03
C ASP A 54 17.01 7.26 13.18
N SER A 55 15.84 6.61 13.09
CA SER A 55 15.20 6.00 14.23
C SER A 55 14.57 4.67 13.88
N LYS A 56 15.13 3.64 14.53
CA LYS A 56 14.73 2.23 14.59
C LYS A 56 14.74 1.46 13.27
N GLU A 57 15.17 0.20 13.41
CA GLU A 57 15.14 -0.81 12.36
C GLU A 57 13.68 -1.01 11.92
N VAL A 58 13.40 -0.80 10.63
CA VAL A 58 12.07 -1.02 10.06
C VAL A 58 11.80 -2.51 10.05
N THR A 59 10.82 -2.95 10.83
CA THR A 59 10.40 -4.33 10.74
C THR A 59 9.51 -4.52 9.51
N GLU A 60 9.54 -5.72 8.94
CA GLU A 60 8.62 -6.06 7.85
C GLU A 60 7.16 -5.92 8.27
N LEU A 61 6.89 -6.12 9.57
CA LEU A 61 5.58 -5.97 10.18
C LEU A 61 5.08 -4.52 10.10
N ASP A 62 5.91 -3.54 10.45
CA ASP A 62 5.55 -2.11 10.40
C ASP A 62 5.14 -1.68 8.98
N VAL A 63 5.89 -2.14 7.97
CA VAL A 63 5.59 -1.85 6.56
C VAL A 63 4.28 -2.52 6.13
N SER A 64 4.07 -3.78 6.52
CA SER A 64 2.85 -4.51 6.19
C SER A 64 1.59 -3.89 6.81
N GLU A 65 1.65 -3.45 8.07
CA GLU A 65 0.55 -2.79 8.76
C GLU A 65 0.21 -1.46 8.09
N LYS A 66 1.22 -0.66 7.73
CA LYS A 66 1.03 0.62 7.04
C LYS A 66 0.43 0.46 5.65
N ILE A 67 0.82 -0.57 4.90
CA ILE A 67 0.17 -0.91 3.62
C ILE A 67 -1.30 -1.24 3.87
N ARG A 68 -1.60 -2.12 4.83
CA ARG A 68 -2.97 -2.55 5.14
C ARG A 68 -3.85 -1.38 5.57
N GLU A 69 -3.37 -0.52 6.47
CA GLU A 69 -4.07 0.70 6.89
C GLU A 69 -4.40 1.60 5.69
N GLN A 70 -3.43 1.85 4.80
CA GLN A 70 -3.64 2.70 3.64
C GLN A 70 -4.69 2.12 2.69
N LEU A 71 -4.59 0.83 2.36
CA LEU A 71 -5.55 0.18 1.47
C LEU A 71 -6.95 0.12 2.09
N LEU A 72 -7.05 -0.10 3.40
CA LEU A 72 -8.33 -0.05 4.11
C LEU A 72 -8.95 1.35 4.07
N MET A 73 -8.15 2.41 4.20
CA MET A 73 -8.59 3.80 4.06
C MET A 73 -9.15 4.11 2.67
N MET A 74 -8.61 3.52 1.60
CA MET A 74 -9.17 3.67 0.26
C MET A 74 -10.60 3.12 0.16
N ILE A 75 -10.88 2.02 0.86
CA ILE A 75 -12.21 1.40 0.90
C ILE A 75 -13.18 2.26 1.72
N THR A 76 -12.76 2.69 2.91
CA THR A 76 -13.62 3.45 3.82
C THR A 76 -13.89 4.87 3.36
N ASN A 77 -12.92 5.56 2.75
CA ASN A 77 -13.10 6.91 2.21
C ASN A 77 -13.94 6.93 0.93
N LYS A 78 -13.97 5.83 0.14
CA LYS A 78 -14.90 5.71 -0.99
C LYS A 78 -16.36 5.68 -0.50
N ARG A 79 -16.66 4.97 0.60
CA ARG A 79 -18.04 4.93 1.16
C ARG A 79 -18.61 6.28 1.58
N LYS A 80 -17.79 7.30 1.84
CA LYS A 80 -18.27 8.66 2.19
C LYS A 80 -18.64 9.53 0.99
N ASN A 81 -18.26 9.14 -0.24
CA ASN A 81 -18.54 9.92 -1.44
C ASN A 81 -19.73 9.37 -2.26
N ASP A 82 -20.32 8.25 -1.83
CA ASP A 82 -21.46 7.60 -2.49
C ASP A 82 -22.82 7.93 -1.80
N GLU A 83 -22.87 8.89 -0.86
CA GLU A 83 -24.15 9.41 -0.34
C GLU A 83 -24.75 10.42 -1.34
N PRO A 84 -25.95 10.18 -1.90
CA PRO A 84 -26.62 11.14 -2.75
C PRO A 84 -27.14 12.31 -1.92
N ILE A 85 -26.87 13.54 -2.39
CA ILE A 85 -27.44 14.80 -1.89
C ILE A 85 -28.95 14.83 -2.18
#